data_AF-A0A5S3QJ09-F1
#
_entry.id   AF-A0A5S3QJ09-F1
#
_cell.length_a   1.000
_cell.length_b   1.000
_cell.length_c   1.000
_cell.angle_alpha   90.00
_cell.angle_beta   90.00
_cell.angle_gamma   90.00
#
_symmetry.space_group_name_H-M   'P 1'
#
loop_
_entity.id
_entity.type
_entity.pdbx_description
1 polymer ?
#
loop_
_entity_poly.entity_id
_entity_poly.type
_entity_poly.pdbx_seq_one_letter_code
_entity_poly.pdbx_strand_id
1 'polypeptide(L)' 'MKRNKELRQIIKESKVYNWQVAEAMNMHENTLYRMLRRPLSSTEKQRIIELVKELSSLNNH' A
#
# COMPACT_ATOMS: atom_id res chain seq x y z
N MET A 1 -4.82 -18.02 4.53
CA MET A 1 -5.77 -16.94 4.18
C MET A 1 -5.01 -15.64 3.95
N LYS A 2 -5.05 -15.03 2.74
CA LYS A 2 -4.39 -13.73 2.49
C LYS A 2 -5.22 -12.61 3.12
N ARG A 3 -4.82 -12.11 4.29
CA ARG A 3 -5.39 -10.89 4.90
C ARG A 3 -5.05 -9.66 4.04
N ASN A 4 -5.94 -8.67 4.05
CA ASN A 4 -5.83 -7.42 3.26
C ASN A 4 -5.61 -7.65 1.75
N LYS A 5 -6.30 -8.64 1.18
CA LYS A 5 -6.22 -8.93 -0.27
C LYS A 5 -6.65 -7.72 -1.11
N GLU A 6 -7.62 -6.94 -0.62
CA GLU A 6 -8.09 -5.68 -1.21
C GLU A 6 -6.96 -4.67 -1.41
N LEU A 7 -6.13 -4.40 -0.38
CA LEU A 7 -5.02 -3.45 -0.47
C LEU A 7 -3.98 -3.90 -1.48
N ARG A 8 -3.66 -5.21 -1.51
CA ARG A 8 -2.71 -5.77 -2.48
C ARG A 8 -3.23 -5.64 -3.91
N GLN A 9 -4.55 -5.78 -4.09
CA GLN A 9 -5.19 -5.62 -5.38
C GLN A 9 -5.15 -4.14 -5.83
N ILE A 10 -5.50 -3.21 -4.94
CA ILE A 10 -5.47 -1.76 -5.21
C ILE A 10 -4.06 -1.28 -5.59
N ILE A 11 -3.03 -1.71 -4.85
CA ILE A 11 -1.62 -1.39 -5.17
C ILE A 11 -1.28 -1.88 -6.59
N LYS A 12 -1.64 -3.13 -6.91
CA LYS A 12 -1.36 -3.76 -8.20
C LYS A 12 -2.09 -3.08 -9.35
N GLU A 13 -3.38 -2.76 -9.17
CA GLU A 13 -4.22 -2.09 -10.20
C GLU A 13 -3.77 -0.66 -10.45
N SER A 14 -3.26 0.01 -9.41
CA SER A 14 -2.77 1.39 -9.49
C SER A 14 -1.41 1.52 -10.17
N LYS A 15 -0.79 0.42 -10.61
CA LYS A 15 0.59 0.39 -11.15
C LYS A 15 1.63 1.04 -10.22
N VAL A 16 1.37 0.99 -8.91
CA VAL A 16 2.28 1.46 -7.87
C VAL A 16 2.99 0.25 -7.29
N TYR A 17 4.29 0.38 -7.05
CA TYR A 17 5.05 -0.69 -6.41
C TYR A 17 4.96 -0.62 -4.89
N ASN A 18 5.04 -1.78 -4.20
CA ASN A 18 5.01 -1.81 -2.74
C ASN A 18 6.13 -0.97 -2.11
N TRP A 19 7.31 -0.91 -2.74
CA TRP A 19 8.41 -0.08 -2.26
C TRP A 19 8.08 1.41 -2.27
N GLN A 20 7.31 1.91 -3.25
CA GLN A 20 6.89 3.32 -3.32
C GLN A 20 5.95 3.65 -2.16
N VAL A 21 4.99 2.76 -1.88
CA VAL A 21 4.07 2.92 -0.75
C VAL A 21 4.83 2.88 0.58
N ALA A 22 5.80 1.97 0.70
CA ALA A 22 6.60 1.84 1.90
C ALA A 22 7.48 3.10 2.13
N GLU A 23 8.11 3.61 1.08
CA GLU A 23 8.89 4.85 1.11
C GLU A 23 8.04 6.05 1.52
N ALA A 24 6.82 6.17 0.96
CA ALA A 24 5.87 7.23 1.35
C ALA A 24 5.36 7.10 2.80
N MET A 25 5.40 5.89 3.36
CA MET A 25 5.15 5.64 4.79
C MET A 25 6.42 5.73 5.66
N ASN A 26 7.55 6.14 5.10
CA ASN A 26 8.86 6.22 5.74
C ASN A 26 9.28 4.88 6.39
N MET A 27 9.07 3.77 5.67
CA MET A 27 9.40 2.42 6.12
C MET A 27 9.97 1.54 4.99
N HIS A 28 10.63 0.45 5.36
CA HIS A 28 11.09 -0.54 4.39
C HIS A 28 9.93 -1.36 3.79
N GLU A 29 10.07 -1.75 2.52
CA GLU A 29 9.09 -2.61 1.82
C GLU A 29 8.76 -3.89 2.60
N ASN A 30 9.76 -4.52 3.22
CA ASN A 30 9.56 -5.71 4.04
C ASN A 30 8.65 -5.45 5.25
N THR A 31 8.72 -4.24 5.83
CA THR A 31 7.85 -3.82 6.93
C THR A 31 6.41 -3.71 6.44
N LEU A 32 6.18 -3.01 5.32
CA LEU A 32 4.86 -2.93 4.69
C LEU A 32 4.32 -4.33 4.33
N TYR A 33 5.15 -5.19 3.73
CA TYR A 33 4.74 -6.54 3.36
C TYR A 33 4.33 -7.38 4.57
N ARG A 34 5.03 -7.24 5.71
CA ARG A 34 4.68 -7.89 6.99
C ARG A 34 3.41 -7.30 7.58
N MET A 35 3.24 -5.98 7.56
CA MET A 35 2.03 -5.28 8.02
C MET A 35 0.80 -5.78 7.25
N LEU A 36 0.88 -5.90 5.93
CA LEU A 36 -0.20 -6.42 5.08
C LEU A 36 -0.62 -7.87 5.40
N ARG A 37 0.16 -8.65 6.17
CA ARG A 37 -0.24 -10.01 6.62
C ARG A 37 -1.06 -9.99 7.92
N ARG A 38 -1.07 -8.88 8.66
CA ARG A 38 -1.76 -8.70 9.94
C ARG A 38 -3.11 -8.00 9.73
N PRO A 39 -4.08 -8.15 10.66
CA PRO A 39 -5.25 -7.27 10.64
C PRO A 39 -4.79 -5.82 10.77
N LEU A 40 -5.24 -4.96 9.86
CA LEU A 40 -5.00 -3.52 9.88
C LEU A 40 -6.30 -2.83 10.31
N SER A 41 -6.14 -1.78 11.11
CA SER A 41 -7.25 -0.88 11.45
C SER A 41 -7.78 -0.17 10.20
N SER A 42 -9.02 0.28 10.24
CA SER A 42 -9.64 1.04 9.14
C SER A 42 -8.79 2.27 8.76
N THR A 43 -8.21 2.95 9.75
CA THR A 43 -7.34 4.11 9.57
C THR A 43 -6.06 3.75 8.81
N GLU A 44 -5.37 2.66 9.19
CA GLU A 44 -4.17 2.20 8.48
C GLU A 44 -4.48 1.80 7.03
N LYS A 45 -5.60 1.10 6.82
CA LYS A 45 -6.03 0.74 5.46
C LYS A 45 -6.28 1.98 4.61
N GLN A 46 -6.98 2.97 5.16
CA GLN A 46 -7.32 4.18 4.45
C GLN A 46 -6.08 5.01 4.11
N ARG A 47 -5.12 5.09 5.04
CA ARG A 47 -3.83 5.74 4.78
C ARG A 47 -3.08 5.09 3.63
N ILE A 48 -3.04 3.75 3.55
CA ILE A 48 -2.41 3.04 2.43
C ILE A 48 -3.13 3.35 1.12
N ILE A 49 -4.46 3.36 1.11
CA ILE A 49 -5.25 3.66 -0.10
C ILE A 49 -5.00 5.08 -0.60
N GLU A 50 -4.94 6.06 0.29
CA GLU A 50 -4.63 7.46 -0.04
C GLU A 50 -3.24 7.59 -0.67
N LEU A 51 -2.23 7.00 -0.04
CA LEU A 51 -0.86 7.01 -0.57
C LEU A 51 -0.76 6.33 -1.94
N VAL A 52 -1.46 5.22 -2.14
CA VAL A 52 -1.50 4.54 -3.44
C VAL A 52 -2.14 5.42 -4.52
N LYS A 53 -3.21 6.15 -4.19
CA LYS A 53 -3.84 7.10 -5.13
C LYS A 53 -2.90 8.25 -5.49
N GLU A 54 -2.22 8.81 -4.50
CA GLU A 54 -1.24 9.88 -4.68
C GLU A 54 -0.09 9.42 -5.58
N LEU A 55 0.53 8.28 -5.26
CA LEU A 55 1.63 7.70 -6.04
C LEU A 55 1.21 7.31 -7.47
N SER A 56 -0.01 6.79 -7.63
CA SER A 56 -0.57 6.47 -8.95
C SER A 56 -0.75 7.73 -9.81
N SER A 57 -1.15 8.84 -9.21
CA SER A 57 -1.25 10.12 -9.93
C SER A 57 0.12 10.65 -10.36
N LEU A 58 1.17 10.42 -9.57
CA LEU A 58 2.55 10.83 -9.87
C LEU A 58 3.22 9.96 -10.94
N ASN A 59 2.95 8.65 -10.98
CA ASN A 59 3.54 7.72 -11.97
C ASN A 59 3.00 7.91 -13.40
N ASN A 60 1.93 8.70 -13.60
CA ASN A 60 1.34 8.95 -14.93
C ASN A 60 1.86 10.23 -15.61
N HIS A 61 3.01 10.77 -15.18
CA HIS A 61 3.61 11.97 -15.76
C HIS A 61 4.99 11.74 -16.38
#